data_AF-A0A6N2W1Y8-F1
#
_entry.id   AF-A0A6N2W1Y8-F1
#
_cell.length_a   1.000
_cell.length_b   1.000
_cell.length_c   1.000
_cell.angle_alpha   90.00
_cell.angle_beta   90.00
_cell.angle_gamma   90.00
#
_symmetry.space_group_name_H-M   'P 1'
#
loop_
_entity.id
_entity.type
_entity.pdbx_description
1 polymer ?
#
loop_
_entity_poly.entity_id
_entity_poly.type
_entity_poly.pdbx_seq_one_letter_code
_entity_poly.pdbx_strand_id
1 'polypeptide(L)'
;MTMDVKKKIIEMLEVYCDEALNKSGFKRKKNSMIYSRNIGTVKQKVEMVSFLHPSYAPNAAAHIYPWFTIYYPEVNKMAKDIFKNCFLIENLKDITIRQPIQLGTQSERWLLDDSNIRELGGKIQSFLVEYTIPILNKLESIQSYIDMYESNDIGIVMDDIKYIFLICAYVVTNDYAKGKEVLEKRFGKAGQRNLYESTFSYFDTII
;
A
#
# COMPACT_ATOMS: atom_id res chain seq x y z
N MET A 1 13.57 10.25 33.14
CA MET A 1 13.56 8.97 32.41
C MET A 1 12.90 9.21 31.07
N THR A 2 13.68 9.24 30.00
CA THR A 2 13.19 9.38 28.63
C THR A 2 12.31 8.17 28.31
N MET A 3 11.00 8.36 28.19
CA MET A 3 10.15 7.34 27.58
C MET A 3 10.68 7.04 26.18
N ASP A 4 10.81 5.76 25.86
CA ASP A 4 11.09 5.28 24.52
C ASP A 4 10.19 6.01 23.51
N VAL A 5 10.78 6.65 22.49
CA VAL A 5 10.04 7.43 21.48
C VAL A 5 8.97 6.58 20.82
N LYS A 6 9.24 5.28 20.63
CA LYS A 6 8.26 4.34 20.11
C LYS A 6 7.04 4.20 21.04
N LYS A 7 7.26 4.17 22.36
CA LYS A 7 6.18 4.14 23.34
C LYS A 7 5.32 5.39 23.28
N LYS A 8 5.93 6.57 23.13
CA LYS A 8 5.20 7.84 22.91
C LYS A 8 4.29 7.77 21.68
N ILE A 9 4.80 7.23 20.56
CA ILE A 9 4.00 7.04 19.34
C ILE A 9 2.85 6.07 19.60
N ILE A 10 3.10 4.93 20.25
CA ILE A 10 2.06 3.92 20.55
C ILE A 10 0.94 4.51 21.40
N GLU A 11 1.27 5.28 22.43
CA GLU A 11 0.31 5.94 23.32
C GLU A 11 -0.47 7.05 22.59
N MET A 12 0.21 7.85 21.75
CA MET A 12 -0.45 8.82 20.90
C MET A 12 -1.48 8.15 19.96
N LEU A 13 -1.10 7.03 19.32
CA LEU A 13 -2.01 6.28 18.47
C LEU A 13 -3.22 5.73 19.24
N GLU A 14 -3.01 5.28 20.48
CA GLU A 14 -4.08 4.77 21.36
C GLU A 14 -5.09 5.86 21.71
N VAL A 15 -4.60 7.05 22.05
CA VAL A 15 -5.45 8.18 22.46
C VAL A 15 -6.18 8.81 21.28
N TYR A 16 -5.53 9.00 20.14
CA TYR A 16 -6.07 9.82 19.04
C TYR A 16 -6.59 9.02 17.85
N CYS A 17 -5.98 7.89 17.51
CA CYS A 17 -6.25 7.20 16.25
C CYS A 17 -7.12 5.95 16.41
N ASP A 18 -6.99 5.22 17.51
CA ASP A 18 -7.60 3.89 17.64
C ASP A 18 -9.12 3.92 17.48
N GLU A 19 -9.84 4.85 18.13
CA GLU A 19 -11.29 4.91 18.02
C GLU A 19 -11.74 5.13 16.56
N ALA A 20 -11.14 6.09 15.87
CA ALA A 20 -11.49 6.42 14.49
C ALA A 20 -11.23 5.24 13.54
N LEU A 21 -10.08 4.57 13.67
CA LEU A 21 -9.71 3.43 12.83
C LEU A 21 -10.56 2.19 13.15
N ASN A 22 -10.89 1.97 14.44
CA ASN A 22 -11.79 0.90 14.88
C ASN A 22 -13.18 1.05 14.27
N LYS A 23 -13.73 2.27 14.19
CA LYS A 23 -15.02 2.54 13.53
C LYS A 23 -15.03 2.13 12.04
N SER A 24 -13.87 2.13 11.40
CA SER A 24 -13.71 1.68 10.00
C SER A 24 -13.20 0.23 9.87
N GLY A 25 -13.30 -0.55 10.95
CA GLY A 25 -12.98 -1.98 10.97
C GLY A 25 -11.49 -2.32 11.10
N PHE A 26 -10.61 -1.33 11.19
CA PHE A 26 -9.19 -1.56 11.48
C PHE A 26 -8.99 -1.91 12.95
N LYS A 27 -8.08 -2.85 13.22
CA LYS A 27 -7.65 -3.20 14.56
C LYS A 27 -6.14 -3.07 14.67
N ARG A 28 -5.67 -2.62 15.84
CA ARG A 28 -4.26 -2.54 16.19
C ARG A 28 -3.99 -3.38 17.42
N LYS A 29 -2.93 -4.20 17.39
CA LYS A 29 -2.48 -4.95 18.57
C LYS A 29 -1.81 -4.01 19.56
N LYS A 30 -1.85 -4.35 20.85
CA LYS A 30 -1.07 -3.67 21.88
C LYS A 30 0.40 -3.60 21.46
N ASN A 31 1.03 -2.44 21.64
CA ASN A 31 2.41 -2.13 21.25
C ASN A 31 2.71 -2.20 19.74
N SER A 32 1.71 -2.32 18.88
CA SER A 32 1.86 -2.27 17.42
C SER A 32 1.74 -0.84 16.90
N MET A 33 2.46 -0.55 15.82
CA MET A 33 2.28 0.67 14.99
C MET A 33 1.52 0.35 13.70
N ILE A 34 0.96 -0.85 13.60
CA ILE A 34 0.27 -1.36 12.41
C ILE A 34 -1.20 -1.61 12.75
N TYR A 35 -2.07 -0.88 12.06
CA TYR A 35 -3.49 -1.15 11.93
C TYR A 35 -3.72 -2.14 10.81
N SER A 36 -4.66 -3.06 10.99
CA SER A 36 -5.05 -4.00 9.93
C SER A 36 -6.54 -4.31 9.96
N ARG A 37 -7.12 -4.53 8.78
CA ARG A 37 -8.45 -5.11 8.60
C ARG A 37 -8.45 -6.15 7.50
N ASN A 38 -9.45 -7.03 7.56
CA ASN A 38 -9.76 -7.95 6.48
C ASN A 38 -11.17 -7.63 5.97
N ILE A 39 -11.34 -7.60 4.65
CA ILE A 39 -12.62 -7.41 3.98
C ILE A 39 -12.75 -8.56 2.98
N GLY A 40 -13.60 -9.53 3.31
CA GLY A 40 -13.57 -10.84 2.65
C GLY A 40 -12.17 -11.45 2.72
N THR A 41 -11.58 -11.72 1.56
CA THR A 41 -10.21 -12.26 1.41
C THR A 41 -9.13 -11.17 1.32
N VAL A 42 -9.53 -9.90 1.13
CA VAL A 42 -8.61 -8.76 0.99
C VAL A 42 -8.10 -8.33 2.35
N LYS A 43 -6.78 -8.12 2.44
CA LYS A 43 -6.15 -7.62 3.66
C LYS A 43 -5.57 -6.24 3.43
N GLN A 44 -5.93 -5.31 4.31
CA GLN A 44 -5.44 -3.95 4.28
C GLN A 44 -4.71 -3.62 5.57
N LYS A 45 -3.65 -2.82 5.47
CA LYS A 45 -2.87 -2.33 6.60
C LYS A 45 -2.58 -0.85 6.46
N VAL A 46 -2.50 -0.17 7.60
CA VAL A 46 -1.87 1.14 7.74
C VAL A 46 -0.75 1.01 8.77
N GLU A 47 0.47 1.23 8.33
CA GLU A 47 1.69 1.14 9.14
C GLU A 47 2.20 2.55 9.41
N MET A 48 2.31 2.93 10.68
CA MET A 48 2.94 4.18 11.12
C MET A 48 4.46 4.03 11.06
N VAL A 49 5.01 3.94 9.84
CA VAL A 49 6.45 3.91 9.64
C VAL A 49 7.04 5.16 10.28
N SER A 50 8.12 5.00 11.03
CA SER A 50 8.76 6.09 11.76
C SER A 50 10.26 5.99 11.70
N PHE A 51 10.92 7.14 11.57
CA PHE A 51 12.37 7.30 11.63
C PHE A 51 12.70 8.05 12.91
N LEU A 52 13.50 7.43 13.78
CA LEU A 52 13.91 8.06 15.03
C LEU A 52 15.08 9.01 14.77
N HIS A 53 15.11 10.13 15.49
CA HIS A 53 16.16 11.14 15.44
C HIS A 53 16.60 11.52 14.00
N PRO A 54 15.66 12.00 13.17
CA PRO A 54 15.95 12.34 11.78
C PRO A 54 17.04 13.42 11.69
N SER A 55 18.13 13.13 10.97
CA SER A 55 19.29 14.04 10.85
C SER A 55 18.94 15.42 10.28
N TYR A 56 17.92 15.50 9.44
CA TYR A 56 17.42 16.75 8.83
C TYR A 56 16.50 17.57 9.75
N ALA A 57 16.14 17.05 10.92
CA ALA A 57 15.34 17.75 11.92
C ALA A 57 15.86 17.44 13.33
N PRO A 58 16.98 18.05 13.76
CA PRO A 58 17.69 17.69 14.98
C PRO A 58 16.87 17.79 16.28
N ASN A 59 15.84 18.64 16.27
CA ASN A 59 14.96 18.83 17.43
C ASN A 59 13.81 17.80 17.49
N ALA A 60 13.62 16.99 16.44
CA ALA A 60 12.56 15.98 16.39
C ALA A 60 13.05 14.66 16.99
N ALA A 61 12.21 14.06 17.83
CA ALA A 61 12.38 12.71 18.35
C ALA A 61 12.09 11.65 17.28
N ALA A 62 11.09 11.89 16.42
CA ALA A 62 10.79 11.02 15.29
C ALA A 62 10.17 11.77 14.11
N HIS A 63 10.34 11.24 12.91
CA HIS A 63 9.49 11.54 11.77
C HIS A 63 8.54 10.38 11.54
N ILE A 64 7.24 10.63 11.61
CA ILE A 64 6.19 9.65 11.33
C ILE A 64 5.76 9.82 9.88
N TYR A 65 5.83 8.76 9.10
CA TYR A 65 5.56 8.79 7.67
C TYR A 65 4.79 7.52 7.28
N PRO A 66 3.47 7.46 7.51
CA PRO A 66 2.72 6.22 7.38
C PRO A 66 2.54 5.72 5.95
N TRP A 67 2.42 4.40 5.84
CA TRP A 67 2.22 3.65 4.60
C TRP A 67 0.95 2.83 4.69
N PHE A 68 0.28 2.64 3.55
CA PHE A 68 -0.73 1.61 3.45
C PHE A 68 -0.17 0.38 2.72
N THR A 69 -0.80 -0.76 2.95
CA THR A 69 -0.53 -1.99 2.22
C THR A 69 -1.83 -2.71 1.93
N ILE A 70 -2.01 -3.17 0.70
CA ILE A 70 -3.18 -3.94 0.28
C ILE A 70 -2.69 -5.25 -0.33
N TYR A 71 -3.29 -6.34 0.13
CA TYR A 71 -2.99 -7.70 -0.29
C TYR A 71 -4.25 -8.36 -0.79
N TYR A 72 -4.21 -8.77 -2.06
CA TYR A 72 -5.23 -9.60 -2.70
C TYR A 72 -4.65 -11.01 -2.90
N PRO A 73 -5.16 -12.04 -2.19
CA PRO A 73 -4.59 -13.38 -2.26
C PRO A 73 -4.64 -14.01 -3.67
N GLU A 74 -5.74 -13.79 -4.39
CA GLU A 74 -5.95 -14.37 -5.74
C GLU A 74 -4.98 -13.77 -6.75
N VAL A 75 -4.76 -12.45 -6.69
CA VAL A 75 -3.76 -11.78 -7.53
C VAL A 75 -2.35 -12.29 -7.23
N ASN A 76 -2.04 -12.55 -5.95
CA ASN A 76 -0.75 -13.11 -5.57
C ASN A 76 -0.53 -14.52 -6.07
N LYS A 77 -1.58 -15.37 -6.02
CA LYS A 77 -1.54 -16.70 -6.61
C LYS A 77 -1.30 -16.60 -8.12
N MET A 78 -2.06 -15.74 -8.81
CA MET A 78 -1.93 -15.53 -10.25
C MET A 78 -0.54 -15.03 -10.65
N ALA A 79 0.04 -14.10 -9.89
CA ALA A 79 1.39 -13.61 -10.15
C ALA A 79 2.44 -14.70 -10.10
N LYS A 80 2.34 -15.62 -9.13
CA LYS A 80 3.23 -16.79 -9.05
C LYS A 80 3.06 -17.75 -10.23
N ASP A 81 1.85 -17.82 -10.80
CA ASP A 81 1.53 -18.71 -11.91
C ASP A 81 2.00 -18.17 -13.27
N ILE A 82 1.83 -16.86 -13.54
CA ILE A 82 2.06 -16.30 -14.89
C ILE A 82 3.37 -15.48 -15.01
N PHE A 83 3.93 -15.00 -13.90
CA PHE A 83 5.22 -14.30 -13.85
C PHE A 83 6.32 -15.19 -13.26
N LYS A 84 6.38 -16.46 -13.71
CA LYS A 84 7.43 -17.40 -13.30
C LYS A 84 8.81 -16.87 -13.70
N ASN A 85 9.80 -17.04 -12.84
CA ASN A 85 11.18 -16.57 -13.04
C ASN A 85 11.31 -15.05 -13.27
N CYS A 86 10.30 -14.26 -12.87
CA CYS A 86 10.40 -12.81 -12.90
C CYS A 86 11.25 -12.32 -11.71
N PHE A 87 12.45 -11.83 -12.01
CA PHE A 87 13.41 -11.34 -11.00
C PHE A 87 12.84 -10.26 -10.04
N LEU A 88 11.85 -9.47 -10.50
CA LEU A 88 11.21 -8.45 -9.66
C LEU A 88 10.39 -9.03 -8.52
N ILE A 89 9.86 -10.24 -8.68
CA ILE A 89 8.94 -10.85 -7.73
C ILE A 89 9.38 -12.22 -7.23
N GLU A 90 10.42 -12.83 -7.81
CA GLU A 90 10.89 -14.18 -7.46
C GLU A 90 11.28 -14.32 -5.98
N ASN A 91 11.88 -13.25 -5.41
CA ASN A 91 12.34 -13.22 -4.02
C ASN A 91 11.30 -12.58 -3.09
N LEU A 92 10.15 -12.15 -3.62
CA LEU A 92 9.08 -11.58 -2.82
C LEU A 92 8.18 -12.71 -2.33
N LYS A 93 7.91 -12.73 -1.02
CA LYS A 93 6.93 -13.65 -0.44
C LYS A 93 5.56 -13.46 -1.08
N ASP A 94 5.14 -12.20 -1.19
CA ASP A 94 3.88 -11.74 -1.73
C ASP A 94 4.11 -10.38 -2.41
N ILE A 95 3.44 -10.14 -3.54
CA ILE A 95 3.30 -8.81 -4.13
C ILE A 95 2.14 -8.08 -3.45
N THR A 96 2.31 -6.79 -3.18
CA THR A 96 1.28 -5.96 -2.53
C THR A 96 1.27 -4.57 -3.12
N ILE A 97 0.13 -3.91 -3.06
CA ILE A 97 0.08 -2.47 -3.29
C ILE A 97 0.55 -1.82 -1.98
N ARG A 98 1.80 -1.37 -1.95
CA ARG A 98 2.41 -0.74 -0.77
C ARG A 98 3.00 0.61 -1.14
N GLN A 99 2.53 1.67 -0.49
CA GLN A 99 3.03 3.03 -0.71
C GLN A 99 2.74 3.95 0.49
N PRO A 100 3.41 5.10 0.59
CA PRO A 100 3.06 6.13 1.55
C PRO A 100 1.65 6.70 1.32
N ILE A 101 0.95 6.98 2.41
CA ILE A 101 -0.42 7.54 2.34
C ILE A 101 -0.44 9.02 1.96
N GLN A 102 0.70 9.72 2.14
CA GLN A 102 0.82 11.15 1.87
C GLN A 102 1.16 11.45 0.41
N LEU A 103 1.42 10.42 -0.43
CA LEU A 103 1.63 10.63 -1.86
C LEU A 103 0.40 11.30 -2.50
N GLY A 104 0.65 12.34 -3.31
CA GLY A 104 -0.42 13.10 -3.97
C GLY A 104 -1.18 14.08 -3.06
N THR A 105 -0.78 14.23 -1.79
CA THR A 105 -1.34 15.22 -0.86
C THR A 105 -0.30 16.28 -0.51
N GLN A 106 -0.71 17.53 -0.26
CA GLN A 106 0.16 18.58 0.28
C GLN A 106 0.26 18.49 1.81
N SER A 107 0.58 17.31 2.32
CA SER A 107 0.69 17.10 3.77
C SER A 107 2.04 17.58 4.30
N GLU A 108 2.03 18.24 5.46
CA GLU A 108 3.24 18.61 6.20
C GLU A 108 4.00 17.37 6.70
N ARG A 109 5.29 17.55 7.01
CA ARG A 109 6.07 16.50 7.67
C ARG A 109 5.61 16.32 9.11
N TRP A 110 5.34 15.09 9.51
CA TRP A 110 4.87 14.78 10.86
C TRP A 110 6.06 14.50 11.77
N LEU A 111 6.63 15.57 12.32
CA LEU A 111 7.76 15.51 13.24
C LEU A 111 7.23 15.50 14.67
N LEU A 112 7.56 14.45 15.42
CA LEU A 112 7.26 14.30 16.83
C LEU A 112 8.39 14.89 17.67
N ASP A 113 8.03 15.72 18.64
CA ASP A 113 8.88 16.15 19.74
C ASP A 113 8.13 16.01 21.08
N ASP A 114 8.78 16.37 22.19
CA ASP A 114 8.22 16.17 23.53
C ASP A 114 7.06 17.13 23.85
N SER A 115 6.91 18.21 23.08
CA SER A 115 5.90 19.25 23.30
C SER A 115 4.64 19.07 22.46
N ASN A 116 4.72 18.34 21.34
CA ASN A 116 3.68 18.39 20.30
C ASN A 116 2.83 17.11 20.16
N ILE A 117 2.99 16.11 21.05
CA ILE A 117 2.33 14.79 20.96
C ILE A 117 0.81 14.91 20.71
N ARG A 118 0.14 15.81 21.44
CA ARG A 118 -1.31 16.01 21.33
C ARG A 118 -1.72 16.60 19.97
N GLU A 119 -1.04 17.65 19.55
CA GLU A 119 -1.33 18.31 18.27
C GLU A 119 -1.06 17.36 17.10
N LEU A 120 0.08 16.67 17.14
CA LEU A 120 0.45 15.73 16.09
C LEU A 120 -0.53 14.55 16.03
N GLY A 121 -0.92 13.99 17.18
CA GLY A 121 -1.91 12.92 17.25
C GLY A 121 -3.24 13.30 16.60
N GLY A 122 -3.74 14.51 16.88
CA GLY A 122 -4.95 15.04 16.25
C GLY A 122 -4.79 15.24 14.74
N LYS A 123 -3.67 15.81 14.27
CA LYS A 123 -3.37 15.98 12.84
C LYS A 123 -3.35 14.64 12.10
N ILE A 124 -2.70 13.63 12.68
CA ILE A 124 -2.62 12.28 12.12
C ILE A 124 -4.02 11.67 12.03
N GLN A 125 -4.81 11.74 13.11
CA GLN A 125 -6.18 11.24 13.12
C GLN A 125 -7.02 11.87 12.01
N SER A 126 -7.05 13.20 11.92
CA SER A 126 -7.81 13.93 10.90
C SER A 126 -7.40 13.50 9.50
N PHE A 127 -6.10 13.43 9.23
CA PHE A 127 -5.59 13.00 7.93
C PHE A 127 -6.02 11.57 7.56
N LEU A 128 -5.92 10.64 8.52
CA LEU A 128 -6.30 9.25 8.28
C LEU A 128 -7.79 9.13 7.94
N VAL A 129 -8.65 9.87 8.66
CA VAL A 129 -10.10 9.88 8.45
C VAL A 129 -10.47 10.51 7.10
N GLU A 130 -9.84 11.63 6.76
CA GLU A 130 -10.19 12.41 5.58
C GLU A 130 -9.64 11.80 4.28
N TYR A 131 -8.42 11.28 4.30
CA TYR A 131 -7.73 10.85 3.08
C TYR A 131 -7.51 9.34 3.01
N THR A 132 -7.12 8.71 4.11
CA THR A 132 -6.64 7.32 4.07
C THR A 132 -7.76 6.29 4.09
N ILE A 133 -8.71 6.43 5.02
CA ILE A 133 -9.85 5.53 5.14
C ILE A 133 -10.68 5.52 3.85
N PRO A 134 -11.02 6.66 3.22
CA PRO A 134 -11.78 6.67 1.97
C PRO A 134 -11.07 5.94 0.82
N ILE A 135 -9.75 6.15 0.63
CA ILE A 135 -8.98 5.43 -0.39
C ILE A 135 -8.99 3.92 -0.11
N LEU A 136 -8.79 3.50 1.14
CA LEU A 136 -8.81 2.10 1.49
C LEU A 136 -10.21 1.47 1.39
N ASN A 137 -11.28 2.24 1.57
CA ASN A 137 -12.65 1.78 1.33
C ASN A 137 -12.96 1.63 -0.18
N LYS A 138 -12.30 2.41 -1.05
CA LYS A 138 -12.39 2.16 -2.50
C LYS A 138 -11.70 0.85 -2.87
N LEU A 139 -10.61 0.47 -2.21
CA LEU A 139 -9.79 -0.68 -2.58
C LEU A 139 -10.17 -1.98 -1.87
N GLU A 140 -11.47 -2.24 -1.72
CA GLU A 140 -12.01 -3.42 -1.02
C GLU A 140 -12.09 -4.66 -1.91
N SER A 141 -11.98 -4.50 -3.23
CA SER A 141 -12.04 -5.60 -4.19
C SER A 141 -11.00 -5.45 -5.31
N ILE A 142 -10.74 -6.53 -6.04
CA ILE A 142 -9.86 -6.52 -7.22
C ILE A 142 -10.45 -5.63 -8.31
N GLN A 143 -11.77 -5.71 -8.53
CA GLN A 143 -12.46 -4.87 -9.51
C GLN A 143 -12.30 -3.38 -9.19
N SER A 144 -12.43 -2.99 -7.93
CA SER A 144 -12.27 -1.59 -7.55
C SER A 144 -10.84 -1.07 -7.75
N TYR A 145 -9.83 -1.93 -7.63
CA TYR A 145 -8.45 -1.56 -7.99
C TYR A 145 -8.30 -1.33 -9.50
N ILE A 146 -8.91 -2.19 -10.32
CA ILE A 146 -8.96 -2.01 -11.78
C ILE A 146 -9.67 -0.70 -12.13
N ASP A 147 -10.85 -0.44 -11.54
CA ASP A 147 -11.64 0.77 -11.80
C ASP A 147 -10.86 2.05 -11.44
N MET A 148 -10.10 2.03 -10.34
CA MET A 148 -9.23 3.15 -9.96
C MET A 148 -8.13 3.41 -10.99
N TYR A 149 -7.52 2.37 -11.55
CA TYR A 149 -6.54 2.53 -12.62
C TYR A 149 -7.18 3.09 -13.89
N GLU A 150 -8.31 2.53 -14.32
CA GLU A 150 -9.00 2.93 -15.57
C GLU A 150 -9.54 4.35 -15.52
N SER A 151 -9.96 4.82 -14.35
CA SER A 151 -10.42 6.19 -14.12
C SER A 151 -9.28 7.21 -13.93
N ASN A 152 -8.01 6.78 -13.98
CA ASN A 152 -6.84 7.59 -13.65
C ASN A 152 -6.94 8.23 -12.25
N ASP A 153 -7.51 7.52 -11.27
CA ASP A 153 -7.55 7.98 -9.88
C ASP A 153 -6.11 8.00 -9.32
N ILE A 154 -5.65 9.20 -8.94
CA ILE A 154 -4.28 9.49 -8.49
C ILE A 154 -3.89 8.82 -7.17
N GLY A 155 -4.80 8.08 -6.53
CA GLY A 155 -4.57 7.43 -5.23
C GLY A 155 -3.45 6.37 -5.23
N ILE A 156 -3.07 5.83 -6.40
CA ILE A 156 -2.03 4.79 -6.52
C ILE A 156 -0.94 5.20 -7.49
N VAL A 157 0.31 5.22 -7.03
CA VAL A 157 1.47 5.52 -7.88
C VAL A 157 1.99 4.22 -8.49
N MET A 158 1.83 4.08 -9.81
CA MET A 158 2.20 2.89 -10.56
C MET A 158 3.72 2.72 -10.69
N ASP A 159 4.21 1.54 -10.33
CA ASP A 159 5.56 1.03 -10.60
C ASP A 159 5.46 -0.35 -11.24
N ASP A 160 6.59 -0.98 -11.56
CA ASP A 160 6.59 -2.29 -12.23
C ASP A 160 5.87 -3.39 -11.44
N ILE A 161 6.01 -3.40 -10.12
CA ILE A 161 5.32 -4.38 -9.27
C ILE A 161 3.81 -4.15 -9.32
N LYS A 162 3.36 -2.89 -9.30
CA LYS A 162 1.93 -2.56 -9.40
C LYS A 162 1.36 -2.80 -10.80
N TYR A 163 2.16 -2.67 -11.86
CA TYR A 163 1.76 -3.10 -13.20
C TYR A 163 1.63 -4.62 -13.29
N ILE A 164 2.58 -5.39 -12.74
CA ILE A 164 2.45 -6.85 -12.61
C ILE A 164 1.18 -7.19 -11.83
N PHE A 165 0.94 -6.50 -10.72
CA PHE A 165 -0.26 -6.65 -9.91
C PHE A 165 -1.55 -6.42 -10.72
N LEU A 166 -1.58 -5.36 -11.54
CA LEU A 166 -2.71 -4.99 -12.39
C LEU A 166 -2.95 -6.01 -13.52
N ILE A 167 -1.89 -6.48 -14.17
CA ILE A 167 -1.99 -7.53 -15.20
C ILE A 167 -2.62 -8.79 -14.59
N CYS A 168 -2.15 -9.21 -13.42
CA CYS A 168 -2.73 -10.35 -12.70
C CYS A 168 -4.17 -10.09 -12.24
N ALA A 169 -4.51 -8.86 -11.85
CA ALA A 169 -5.87 -8.47 -11.49
C ALA A 169 -6.83 -8.68 -12.67
N TYR A 170 -6.46 -8.20 -13.87
CA TYR A 170 -7.24 -8.42 -15.10
C TYR A 170 -7.44 -9.89 -15.44
N VAL A 171 -6.39 -10.72 -15.27
CA VAL A 171 -6.50 -12.16 -15.48
C VAL A 171 -7.47 -12.81 -14.49
N VAL A 172 -7.39 -12.43 -13.20
CA VAL A 172 -8.30 -12.94 -12.16
C VAL A 172 -9.76 -12.56 -12.46
N THR A 173 -10.00 -11.38 -13.03
CA THR A 173 -11.35 -10.94 -13.45
C THR A 173 -11.75 -11.38 -14.87
N ASN A 174 -10.97 -12.26 -15.50
CA ASN A 174 -11.18 -12.77 -16.86
C ASN A 174 -11.17 -11.73 -17.99
N ASP A 175 -10.56 -10.55 -17.77
CA ASP A 175 -10.37 -9.54 -18.82
C ASP A 175 -8.95 -9.67 -19.42
N TYR A 176 -8.73 -10.80 -20.10
CA TYR A 176 -7.42 -11.15 -20.65
C TYR A 176 -6.93 -10.13 -21.69
N ALA A 177 -7.85 -9.55 -22.46
CA ALA A 177 -7.53 -8.57 -23.50
C ALA A 177 -6.88 -7.31 -22.90
N LYS A 178 -7.48 -6.72 -21.86
CA LYS A 178 -6.88 -5.58 -21.16
C LYS A 178 -5.59 -5.96 -20.43
N GLY A 179 -5.54 -7.15 -19.84
CA GLY A 179 -4.31 -7.69 -19.25
C GLY A 179 -3.14 -7.72 -20.25
N LYS A 180 -3.39 -8.22 -21.46
CA LYS A 180 -2.41 -8.25 -22.56
C LYS A 180 -2.04 -6.85 -23.03
N GLU A 181 -3.00 -5.93 -23.14
CA GLU A 181 -2.74 -4.54 -23.51
C GLU A 181 -1.77 -3.86 -22.55
N VAL A 182 -2.01 -4.00 -21.23
CA VAL A 182 -1.12 -3.45 -20.21
C VAL A 182 0.26 -4.08 -20.26
N LEU A 183 0.34 -5.41 -20.44
CA LEU A 183 1.60 -6.15 -20.59
C LEU A 183 2.41 -5.63 -21.79
N GLU A 184 1.79 -5.50 -22.96
CA GLU A 184 2.43 -5.01 -24.19
C GLU A 184 2.89 -3.55 -24.02
N LYS A 185 2.03 -2.68 -23.48
CA LYS A 185 2.35 -1.26 -23.28
C LYS A 185 3.50 -1.05 -22.30
N ARG A 186 3.53 -1.82 -21.20
CA ARG A 186 4.54 -1.63 -20.15
C ARG A 186 5.83 -2.40 -20.41
N PHE A 187 5.73 -3.62 -20.95
CA PHE A 187 6.82 -4.59 -21.02
C PHE A 187 7.09 -5.14 -22.44
N GLY A 188 6.45 -4.61 -23.49
CA GLY A 188 6.55 -5.13 -24.87
C GLY A 188 7.85 -4.82 -25.62
N LYS A 189 8.76 -3.99 -25.06
CA LYS A 189 10.08 -3.73 -25.68
C LYS A 189 10.92 -5.01 -25.68
N ALA A 190 11.69 -5.26 -26.75
CA ALA A 190 12.42 -6.52 -26.97
C ALA A 190 13.14 -7.08 -25.73
N GLY A 191 13.90 -6.26 -25.00
CA GLY A 191 14.61 -6.71 -23.79
C GLY A 191 13.68 -7.13 -22.64
N GLN A 192 12.58 -6.41 -22.43
CA GLN A 192 11.58 -6.76 -21.42
C GLN A 192 10.73 -7.96 -21.89
N ARG A 193 10.42 -8.05 -23.18
CA ARG A 193 9.66 -9.20 -23.73
C ARG A 193 10.38 -10.52 -23.46
N ASN A 194 11.69 -10.57 -23.65
CA ASN A 194 12.50 -11.73 -23.31
C ASN A 194 12.48 -12.05 -21.81
N LEU A 195 12.48 -11.01 -20.96
CA LEU A 195 12.46 -11.16 -19.51
C LEU A 195 11.12 -11.68 -18.97
N TYR A 196 10.02 -11.37 -19.65
CA TYR A 196 8.65 -11.77 -19.30
C TYR A 196 8.09 -12.78 -20.30
N GLU A 197 8.94 -13.55 -20.98
CA GLU A 197 8.55 -14.45 -22.09
C GLU A 197 7.43 -15.41 -21.66
N SER A 198 7.56 -16.03 -20.49
CA SER A 198 6.54 -16.95 -19.97
C SER A 198 5.17 -16.29 -19.80
N THR A 199 5.15 -15.01 -19.43
CA THR A 199 3.91 -14.24 -19.29
C THR A 199 3.33 -13.90 -20.65
N PHE A 200 4.15 -13.48 -21.62
CA PHE A 200 3.68 -13.25 -22.99
C PHE A 200 3.09 -14.53 -23.61
N SER A 201 3.79 -15.67 -23.48
CA SER A 201 3.29 -16.96 -23.96
C SER A 201 1.98 -17.39 -23.29
N TYR A 202 1.81 -17.09 -22.00
CA TYR A 202 0.54 -17.34 -21.29
C TYR A 202 -0.63 -16.62 -21.97
N PHE A 203 -0.49 -15.32 -22.27
CA PHE A 203 -1.53 -14.55 -22.95
C PHE A 203 -1.75 -14.98 -24.41
N ASP A 204 -0.70 -15.41 -25.11
CA ASP A 204 -0.81 -15.91 -26.49
C ASP A 204 -1.50 -17.29 -26.58
N THR A 205 -1.60 -18.03 -25.47
CA THR A 205 -2.27 -19.33 -25.43
C THR A 205 -3.77 -19.22 -25.10
N ILE A 206 -4.17 -18.18 -24.37
CA ILE A 206 -5.52 -18.03 -23.84
C ILE A 206 -6.41 -17.11 -24.70
N ILE A 207 -5.81 -16.21 -25.48
CA ILE A 207 -6.49 -15.28 -26.40
C ILE A 207 -6.31 -15.79 -27.83
#